data_AF-X1N5A4-F1
#
_entry.id   AF-X1N5A4-F1
#
_cell.length_a   1.000
_cell.length_b   1.000
_cell.length_c   1.000
_cell.angle_alpha   90.00
_cell.angle_beta   90.00
_cell.angle_gamma   90.00
#
_symmetry.space_group_name_H-M   'P 1'
#
loop_
_entity.id
_entity.type
_entity.pdbx_description
1 polymer ?
#
loop_
_entity_poly.entity_id
_entity_poly.type
_entity_poly.pdbx_seq_one_letter_code
_entity_poly.pdbx_strand_id
1 'polypeptide(L)'
;MKSRAEKKRRLPVTSSGTIKACIFVLLVGITIAIWVYTQLIFAQVREFQKSVVRTHVGIYVMIIDPLEPDVTGVGNLYEEVVKNSPFPRIISDENLNPIQGLWLNVGIDPDSTDEDSYRKLRSMIEKMDKTNPPEHILMPRLEHRTDTLTVYECPSELHYPVAITDTAGTYLYARNITGDPSDISSLRIAIEEMGTYSLPLRFIKDEEPTLIFHGINPRRVWPLLVMKHTGEPLYWNNINIALNDTTAAGRERLEGFIRLAHERGVVYDVTVNYNVVV
;
A
#
# COMPACT_ATOMS: atom_id res chain seq x y z
N MET A 1 -88.38 8.18 -55.54
CA MET A 1 -87.75 7.37 -54.47
C MET A 1 -86.28 7.19 -54.81
N LYS A 2 -85.39 7.44 -53.85
CA LYS A 2 -83.95 7.70 -54.05
C LYS A 2 -83.16 6.46 -54.46
N SER A 3 -82.45 6.55 -55.58
CA SER A 3 -81.33 5.67 -55.95
C SER A 3 -80.17 5.89 -54.98
N ARG A 4 -79.72 4.84 -54.30
CA ARG A 4 -78.60 4.87 -53.34
C ARG A 4 -77.39 4.22 -54.01
N ALA A 5 -76.42 5.06 -54.40
CA ALA A 5 -75.17 4.65 -55.01
C ALA A 5 -74.27 3.91 -54.01
N GLU A 6 -73.84 2.71 -54.35
CA GLU A 6 -72.80 1.95 -53.65
C GLU A 6 -71.42 2.54 -53.96
N LYS A 7 -70.83 3.23 -52.97
CA LYS A 7 -69.47 3.78 -53.05
C LYS A 7 -68.46 2.69 -52.67
N LYS A 8 -67.97 1.94 -53.67
CA LYS A 8 -66.90 0.94 -53.54
C LYS A 8 -65.58 1.64 -53.15
N ARG A 9 -65.21 1.60 -51.86
CA ARG A 9 -63.89 2.06 -51.37
C ARG A 9 -62.81 1.10 -51.90
N ARG A 10 -62.01 1.55 -52.87
CA ARG A 10 -60.76 0.88 -53.25
C ARG A 10 -59.68 1.29 -52.25
N LEU A 11 -59.10 0.32 -51.54
CA LEU A 11 -57.87 0.52 -50.79
C LEU A 11 -56.74 0.84 -51.77
N PRO A 12 -55.84 1.80 -51.47
CA PRO A 12 -54.69 2.06 -52.32
C PRO A 12 -53.76 0.85 -52.29
N VAL A 13 -53.60 0.21 -53.45
CA VAL A 13 -52.58 -0.83 -53.67
C VAL A 13 -51.23 -0.12 -53.58
N THR A 14 -50.57 -0.25 -52.43
CA THR A 14 -49.19 0.20 -52.28
C THR A 14 -48.30 -0.62 -53.19
N SER A 15 -47.54 0.08 -54.04
CA SER A 15 -46.55 -0.49 -54.94
C SER A 15 -45.60 -1.41 -54.18
N SER A 16 -45.46 -2.66 -54.65
CA SER A 16 -44.56 -3.68 -54.09
C SER A 16 -43.10 -3.18 -53.96
N GLY A 17 -42.70 -2.19 -54.76
CA GLY A 17 -41.38 -1.56 -54.69
C GLY A 17 -41.13 -0.74 -53.42
N THR A 18 -42.13 -0.03 -52.92
CA THR A 18 -41.98 0.87 -51.76
C THR A 18 -41.79 0.09 -50.46
N ILE A 19 -42.43 -1.08 -50.33
CA ILE A 19 -42.29 -1.97 -49.17
C ILE A 19 -40.87 -2.55 -49.11
N LYS A 20 -40.32 -2.98 -50.24
CA LYS A 20 -38.95 -3.51 -50.30
C LYS A 20 -37.89 -2.46 -49.93
N ALA A 21 -38.06 -1.24 -50.42
CA ALA A 21 -37.17 -0.13 -50.07
C ALA A 21 -37.22 0.20 -48.56
N CYS A 22 -38.42 0.18 -47.96
CA CYS A 22 -38.58 0.44 -46.53
C CYS A 22 -37.89 -0.63 -45.67
N ILE A 23 -38.02 -1.91 -46.05
CA ILE A 23 -37.33 -3.02 -45.37
C ILE A 23 -35.81 -2.88 -45.48
N PHE A 24 -35.30 -2.50 -46.65
CA PHE A 24 -33.86 -2.31 -46.86
C PHE A 24 -33.30 -1.19 -45.97
N VAL A 25 -33.97 -0.03 -45.92
CA VAL A 25 -33.56 1.09 -45.06
C VAL A 25 -33.58 0.69 -43.58
N LEU A 26 -34.58 -0.08 -43.16
CA LEU A 26 -34.66 -0.59 -41.79
C LEU A 26 -33.50 -1.53 -41.46
N LEU A 27 -33.14 -2.45 -42.36
CA LEU A 27 -32.02 -3.37 -42.19
C LEU A 27 -30.67 -2.65 -42.10
N VAL A 28 -30.46 -1.66 -42.97
CA VAL A 28 -29.26 -0.82 -42.94
C VAL A 28 -29.20 -0.02 -41.63
N GLY A 29 -30.31 0.54 -41.19
CA GLY A 29 -30.41 1.26 -39.91
C GLY A 29 -30.05 0.39 -38.72
N ILE A 30 -30.56 -0.85 -38.66
CA ILE A 30 -30.22 -1.82 -37.62
C ILE A 30 -28.73 -2.17 -37.66
N THR A 31 -28.17 -2.38 -38.84
CA THR A 31 -26.73 -2.71 -38.99
C THR A 31 -25.83 -1.60 -38.47
N ILE A 32 -26.16 -0.34 -38.81
CA ILE A 32 -25.44 0.84 -38.32
C ILE A 32 -25.60 0.98 -36.81
N ALA A 33 -26.81 0.77 -36.27
CA ALA A 33 -27.05 0.83 -34.84
C ALA A 33 -26.25 -0.22 -34.06
N ILE A 34 -26.18 -1.46 -34.56
CA ILE A 34 -25.36 -2.52 -33.97
C ILE A 34 -23.89 -2.13 -34.01
N TRP A 35 -23.39 -1.63 -35.15
CA TRP A 35 -21.99 -1.23 -35.28
C TRP A 35 -21.62 -0.11 -34.30
N VAL A 36 -22.45 0.93 -34.17
CA VAL A 36 -22.24 2.02 -33.20
C VAL A 36 -22.27 1.49 -31.78
N TYR A 37 -23.22 0.61 -31.44
CA TYR A 37 -23.32 -0.01 -30.12
C TYR A 37 -22.08 -0.85 -29.79
N THR A 38 -21.58 -1.62 -30.75
CA THR A 38 -20.33 -2.39 -30.59
C THR A 38 -19.12 -1.47 -30.34
N GLN A 39 -18.99 -0.37 -31.07
CA GLN A 39 -17.92 0.61 -30.84
C GLN A 39 -18.01 1.27 -29.46
N LEU A 40 -19.23 1.59 -29.00
CA LEU A 40 -19.48 2.14 -27.66
C LEU A 40 -19.11 1.15 -26.56
N ILE A 41 -19.47 -0.12 -26.70
CA ILE A 41 -19.06 -1.17 -25.75
C ILE A 41 -17.55 -1.31 -25.74
N PHE A 42 -16.88 -1.32 -26.89
CA PHE A 42 -15.42 -1.41 -26.92
C PHE A 42 -14.75 -0.21 -26.24
N ALA A 43 -15.28 1.00 -26.40
CA ALA A 43 -14.79 2.18 -25.70
C ALA A 43 -14.98 2.06 -24.17
N GLN A 44 -16.16 1.63 -23.73
CA GLN A 44 -16.45 1.41 -22.30
C GLN A 44 -15.60 0.28 -21.70
N VAL A 45 -15.41 -0.82 -22.44
CA VAL A 45 -14.54 -1.92 -22.02
C VAL A 45 -13.10 -1.46 -21.93
N ARG A 46 -12.63 -0.60 -22.85
CA ARG A 46 -11.28 -0.03 -22.79
C ARG A 46 -11.09 0.91 -21.60
N GLU A 47 -12.08 1.73 -21.29
CA GLU A 47 -12.06 2.57 -20.08
C GLU A 47 -12.13 1.73 -18.80
N PHE A 48 -12.95 0.67 -18.80
CA PHE A 48 -13.02 -0.27 -17.68
C PHE A 48 -11.70 -1.02 -17.50
N GLN A 49 -11.07 -1.47 -18.59
CA GLN A 49 -9.74 -2.07 -18.56
C GLN A 49 -8.69 -1.12 -18.01
N LYS A 50 -8.71 0.16 -18.41
CA LYS A 50 -7.82 1.19 -17.83
C LYS A 50 -8.09 1.43 -16.35
N SER A 51 -9.36 1.47 -15.94
CA SER A 51 -9.76 1.62 -14.53
C SER A 51 -9.31 0.42 -13.70
N VAL A 52 -9.49 -0.80 -14.21
CA VAL A 52 -9.01 -2.03 -13.56
C VAL A 52 -7.48 -2.02 -13.45
N VAL A 53 -6.76 -1.66 -14.52
CA VAL A 53 -5.30 -1.52 -14.50
C VAL A 53 -4.86 -0.47 -13.49
N ARG A 54 -5.52 0.69 -13.41
CA ARG A 54 -5.22 1.74 -12.41
C ARG A 54 -5.44 1.26 -10.98
N THR A 55 -6.52 0.52 -10.72
CA THR A 55 -6.79 -0.10 -9.42
C THR A 55 -5.72 -1.16 -9.10
N HIS A 56 -5.28 -1.93 -10.09
CA HIS A 56 -4.18 -2.88 -9.93
C HIS A 56 -2.87 -2.15 -9.61
N VAL A 57 -2.55 -1.07 -10.32
CA VAL A 57 -1.37 -0.20 -10.05
C VAL A 57 -1.42 0.37 -8.63
N GLY A 58 -2.59 0.80 -8.15
CA GLY A 58 -2.76 1.24 -6.76
C GLY A 58 -2.45 0.13 -5.75
N ILE A 59 -2.90 -1.09 -6.00
CA ILE A 59 -2.58 -2.27 -5.18
C ILE A 59 -1.06 -2.57 -5.23
N TYR A 60 -0.41 -2.43 -6.38
CA TYR A 60 1.04 -2.61 -6.51
C TYR A 60 1.84 -1.57 -5.71
N VAL A 61 1.43 -0.29 -5.74
CA VAL A 61 2.05 0.76 -4.92
C VAL A 61 1.93 0.39 -3.44
N MET A 62 0.76 -0.09 -3.00
CA MET A 62 0.51 -0.51 -1.62
C MET A 62 1.35 -1.72 -1.18
N ILE A 63 1.69 -2.63 -2.11
CA ILE A 63 2.52 -3.82 -1.83
C ILE A 63 4.02 -3.48 -1.83
N ILE A 64 4.42 -2.49 -2.62
CA ILE A 64 5.81 -2.03 -2.72
C ILE A 64 6.11 -0.97 -1.63
N ASP A 65 5.08 -0.36 -1.05
CA ASP A 65 5.21 0.57 0.07
C ASP A 65 5.60 -0.19 1.36
N PRO A 66 6.83 -0.01 1.88
CA PRO A 66 7.27 -0.67 3.10
C PRO A 66 6.63 -0.09 4.37
N LEU A 67 5.74 0.90 4.26
CA LEU A 67 5.10 1.58 5.40
C LEU A 67 3.83 0.90 5.93
N GLU A 68 3.25 -0.09 5.24
CA GLU A 68 2.05 -0.80 5.74
C GLU A 68 2.37 -2.17 6.37
N PRO A 69 2.18 -2.36 7.69
CA PRO A 69 2.54 -3.59 8.38
C PRO A 69 1.41 -4.66 8.43
N ASP A 70 0.29 -4.50 7.72
CA ASP A 70 -0.79 -5.51 7.72
C ASP A 70 -0.77 -6.40 6.46
N VAL A 71 0.28 -7.22 6.36
CA VAL A 71 0.53 -8.09 5.19
C VAL A 71 -0.30 -9.38 5.24
N THR A 72 -1.12 -9.60 6.27
CA THR A 72 -1.95 -10.82 6.40
C THR A 72 -3.20 -10.82 5.51
N GLY A 73 -3.77 -9.66 5.20
CA GLY A 73 -4.91 -9.53 4.28
C GLY A 73 -4.51 -9.35 2.80
N VAL A 74 -3.38 -8.67 2.56
CA VAL A 74 -2.92 -8.27 1.23
C VAL A 74 -2.11 -9.38 0.53
N GLY A 75 -1.42 -10.26 1.29
CA GLY A 75 -0.67 -11.38 0.72
C GLY A 75 -1.54 -12.36 -0.09
N ASN A 76 -2.80 -12.56 0.32
CA ASN A 76 -3.75 -13.41 -0.40
C ASN A 76 -4.28 -12.71 -1.68
N LEU A 77 -4.49 -11.40 -1.64
CA LEU A 77 -4.85 -10.62 -2.84
C LEU A 77 -3.68 -10.52 -3.83
N TYR A 78 -2.44 -10.50 -3.35
CA TYR A 78 -1.23 -10.58 -4.18
C TYR A 78 -1.16 -11.90 -4.96
N GLU A 79 -1.27 -13.06 -4.30
CA GLU A 79 -1.22 -14.33 -5.03
C GLU A 79 -2.41 -14.50 -5.99
N GLU A 80 -3.61 -14.08 -5.58
CA GLU A 80 -4.80 -14.32 -6.38
C GLU A 80 -4.92 -13.36 -7.59
N VAL A 81 -4.53 -12.09 -7.42
CA VAL A 81 -4.74 -11.04 -8.44
C VAL A 81 -3.48 -10.74 -9.26
N VAL A 82 -2.29 -10.76 -8.62
CA VAL A 82 -1.02 -10.36 -9.25
C VAL A 82 -0.35 -11.52 -9.98
N LYS A 83 -0.33 -12.74 -9.42
CA LYS A 83 0.27 -13.90 -10.12
C LYS A 83 -0.61 -14.46 -11.24
N ASN A 84 -1.94 -14.32 -11.13
CA ASN A 84 -2.88 -14.91 -12.11
C ASN A 84 -3.39 -13.92 -13.18
N SER A 85 -2.86 -12.69 -13.25
CA SER A 85 -3.30 -11.73 -14.25
C SER A 85 -3.00 -12.24 -15.66
N PRO A 86 -3.99 -12.48 -16.54
CA PRO A 86 -3.76 -13.10 -17.86
C PRO A 86 -3.06 -12.16 -18.85
N PHE A 87 -2.74 -10.93 -18.44
CA PHE A 87 -2.21 -9.89 -19.33
C PHE A 87 -0.68 -9.81 -19.26
N PRO A 88 0.00 -9.60 -20.39
CA PRO A 88 1.44 -9.32 -20.40
C PRO A 88 1.70 -7.98 -19.70
N ARG A 89 2.65 -7.95 -18.77
CA ARG A 89 3.08 -6.74 -18.06
C ARG A 89 4.60 -6.62 -18.03
N ILE A 90 5.10 -5.40 -18.14
CA ILE A 90 6.51 -5.08 -18.04
C ILE A 90 6.61 -3.77 -17.25
N ILE A 91 7.39 -3.76 -16.17
CA ILE A 91 7.75 -2.54 -15.45
C ILE A 91 9.11 -2.08 -15.97
N SER A 92 9.20 -0.82 -16.40
CA SER A 92 10.43 -0.21 -16.91
C SER A 92 10.73 1.13 -16.23
N ASP A 93 11.98 1.54 -16.30
CA ASP A 93 12.40 2.90 -15.92
C ASP A 93 11.98 3.96 -16.96
N GLU A 94 12.31 5.22 -16.69
CA GLU A 94 12.02 6.37 -17.57
C GLU A 94 12.68 6.26 -18.96
N ASN A 95 13.68 5.40 -19.13
CA ASN A 95 14.43 5.18 -20.37
C ASN A 95 13.98 3.91 -21.11
N LEU A 96 12.83 3.33 -20.75
CA LEU A 96 12.29 2.09 -21.31
C LEU A 96 13.21 0.87 -21.08
N ASN A 97 14.00 0.89 -20.00
CA ASN A 97 14.75 -0.29 -19.56
C ASN A 97 13.87 -1.13 -18.64
N PRO A 98 13.60 -2.39 -18.97
CA PRO A 98 12.89 -3.30 -18.08
C PRO A 98 13.63 -3.44 -16.74
N ILE A 99 12.91 -3.36 -15.62
CA ILE A 99 13.48 -3.64 -14.31
C ILE A 99 13.49 -5.15 -14.09
N GLN A 100 14.65 -5.69 -13.71
CA GLN A 100 14.85 -7.13 -13.50
C GLN A 100 13.82 -7.74 -12.54
N GLY A 101 13.25 -8.90 -12.87
CA GLY A 101 12.26 -9.58 -12.04
C GLY A 101 10.85 -8.99 -12.07
N LEU A 102 10.64 -7.85 -12.75
CA LEU A 102 9.38 -7.11 -12.73
C LEU A 102 8.59 -7.18 -14.06
N TRP A 103 8.62 -8.32 -14.76
CA TRP A 103 7.75 -8.62 -15.90
C TRP A 103 6.99 -9.96 -15.71
N LEU A 104 5.78 -10.06 -16.27
CA LEU A 104 4.93 -11.25 -16.16
C LEU A 104 4.18 -11.52 -17.47
N ASN A 105 3.99 -12.80 -17.81
CA ASN A 105 3.18 -13.26 -18.94
C ASN A 105 3.61 -12.71 -20.31
N VAL A 106 4.90 -12.44 -20.46
CA VAL A 106 5.55 -11.98 -21.71
C VAL A 106 6.33 -13.08 -22.44
N GLY A 107 6.32 -14.31 -21.90
CA GLY A 107 7.03 -15.45 -22.47
C GLY A 107 8.56 -15.34 -22.36
N ILE A 108 9.04 -14.58 -21.37
CA ILE A 108 10.45 -14.40 -21.01
C ILE A 108 10.55 -14.61 -19.50
N ASP A 109 11.55 -15.37 -19.08
CA ASP A 109 11.79 -15.65 -17.66
C ASP A 109 12.14 -14.35 -16.90
N PRO A 110 11.45 -14.02 -15.78
CA PRO A 110 11.76 -12.85 -14.93
C PRO A 110 13.20 -12.80 -14.40
N ASP A 111 13.87 -13.96 -14.28
CA ASP A 111 15.24 -14.04 -13.80
C ASP A 111 16.28 -14.06 -14.94
N SER A 112 15.84 -14.02 -16.21
CA SER A 112 16.74 -13.98 -17.37
C SER A 112 17.56 -12.68 -17.36
N THR A 113 18.87 -12.84 -17.46
CA THR A 113 19.86 -11.74 -17.59
C THR A 113 20.36 -11.59 -19.02
N ASP A 114 19.75 -12.29 -19.97
CA ASP A 114 20.22 -12.36 -21.35
C ASP A 114 19.91 -11.06 -22.12
N GLU A 115 20.90 -10.52 -22.82
CA GLU A 115 20.74 -9.29 -23.62
C GLU A 115 19.69 -9.44 -24.74
N ASP A 116 19.50 -10.66 -25.24
CA ASP A 116 18.44 -10.98 -26.21
C ASP A 116 17.04 -10.89 -25.58
N SER A 117 16.89 -11.30 -24.32
CA SER A 117 15.64 -11.17 -23.55
C SER A 117 15.30 -9.70 -23.33
N TYR A 118 16.28 -8.88 -22.93
CA TYR A 118 16.11 -7.44 -22.73
C TYR A 118 15.75 -6.70 -24.03
N ARG A 119 16.38 -7.05 -25.16
CA ARG A 119 16.00 -6.50 -26.47
C ARG A 119 14.56 -6.85 -26.85
N LYS A 120 14.13 -8.09 -26.59
CA LYS A 120 12.77 -8.54 -26.87
C LYS A 120 11.74 -7.86 -25.97
N LEU A 121 12.06 -7.66 -24.69
CA LEU A 121 11.25 -6.89 -23.74
C LEU A 121 11.10 -5.43 -24.19
N ARG A 122 12.20 -4.75 -24.55
CA ARG A 122 12.15 -3.36 -25.04
C ARG A 122 11.28 -3.23 -26.29
N SER A 123 11.42 -4.15 -27.25
CA SER A 123 10.54 -4.16 -28.44
C SER A 123 9.07 -4.39 -28.10
N MET A 124 8.77 -5.12 -27.02
CA MET A 124 7.41 -5.34 -26.55
C MET A 124 6.84 -4.08 -25.87
N ILE A 125 7.64 -3.41 -25.02
CA ILE A 125 7.28 -2.12 -24.40
C ILE A 125 6.90 -1.10 -25.48
N GLU A 126 7.74 -0.89 -26.49
CA GLU A 126 7.46 0.07 -27.57
C GLU A 126 6.14 -0.22 -28.31
N LYS A 127 5.81 -1.50 -28.51
CA LYS A 127 4.55 -1.91 -29.14
C LYS A 127 3.35 -1.69 -28.21
N MET A 128 3.53 -1.96 -26.93
CA MET A 128 2.51 -1.76 -25.90
C MET A 128 2.20 -0.27 -25.75
N ASP A 129 3.22 0.58 -25.61
CA ASP A 129 3.11 2.03 -25.45
C ASP A 129 2.41 2.71 -26.63
N LYS A 130 2.67 2.23 -27.86
CA LYS A 130 1.99 2.72 -29.06
C LYS A 130 0.48 2.50 -29.02
N THR A 131 0.03 1.43 -28.38
CA THR A 131 -1.37 1.03 -28.33
C THR A 131 -2.07 1.58 -27.10
N ASN A 132 -1.41 1.52 -25.94
CA ASN A 132 -1.88 2.02 -24.67
C ASN A 132 -0.73 2.74 -23.97
N PRO A 133 -0.84 4.06 -23.69
CA PRO A 133 0.23 4.78 -23.01
C PRO A 133 0.51 4.15 -21.63
N PRO A 134 1.77 4.17 -21.18
CA PRO A 134 2.15 3.58 -19.91
C PRO A 134 1.47 4.30 -18.74
N GLU A 135 1.16 3.55 -17.68
CA GLU A 135 0.77 4.13 -16.40
C GLU A 135 2.05 4.40 -15.60
N HIS A 136 2.21 5.63 -15.14
CA HIS A 136 3.39 6.02 -14.35
C HIS A 136 3.20 5.60 -12.90
N ILE A 137 4.18 4.87 -12.37
CA ILE A 137 4.24 4.51 -10.95
C ILE A 137 5.28 5.41 -10.30
N LEU A 138 4.83 6.29 -9.40
CA LEU A 138 5.74 7.03 -8.54
C LEU A 138 6.12 6.09 -7.40
N MET A 139 7.33 5.52 -7.47
CA MET A 139 7.90 4.85 -6.31
C MET A 139 8.42 5.93 -5.36
N PRO A 140 7.92 6.03 -4.12
CA PRO A 140 8.48 6.95 -3.15
C PRO A 140 9.97 6.65 -3.00
N ARG A 141 10.82 7.68 -3.09
CA ARG A 141 12.24 7.49 -2.89
C ARG A 141 12.46 7.25 -1.41
N LEU A 142 12.86 6.04 -1.07
CA LEU A 142 13.19 5.67 0.30
C LEU A 142 14.64 6.07 0.57
N GLU A 143 14.84 7.03 1.45
CA GLU A 143 16.17 7.31 2.01
C GLU A 143 16.34 6.55 3.32
N HIS A 144 17.49 5.90 3.47
CA HIS A 144 17.81 5.17 4.69
C HIS A 144 18.31 6.16 5.73
N ARG A 145 17.67 6.17 6.90
CA ARG A 145 18.01 7.05 8.00
C ARG A 145 18.35 6.23 9.25
N THR A 146 19.42 6.63 9.91
CA THR A 146 19.82 6.11 11.21
C THR A 146 19.67 7.21 12.25
N ASP A 147 18.79 6.99 13.24
CA ASP A 147 18.61 7.89 14.36
C ASP A 147 18.99 7.18 15.67
N THR A 148 19.46 7.95 16.65
CA THR A 148 19.59 7.49 18.03
C THR A 148 18.51 8.17 18.86
N LEU A 149 17.70 7.34 19.54
CA LEU A 149 16.59 7.76 20.37
C LEU A 149 16.93 7.48 21.83
N THR A 150 16.66 8.42 22.72
CA THR A 150 16.80 8.22 24.17
C THR A 150 15.45 7.88 24.75
N VAL A 151 15.37 6.73 25.43
CA VAL A 151 14.16 6.26 26.10
C VAL A 151 14.28 6.47 27.59
N TYR A 152 13.25 7.07 28.18
CA TYR A 152 13.08 7.28 29.61
C TYR A 152 11.92 6.45 30.11
N GLU A 153 12.17 5.56 31.06
CA GLU A 153 11.17 4.73 31.72
C GLU A 153 11.06 5.11 33.21
N CYS A 154 9.85 5.33 33.71
CA CYS A 154 9.63 5.63 35.13
C CYS A 154 8.33 4.99 35.63
N PRO A 155 8.28 4.37 36.82
CA PRO A 155 9.39 4.11 37.74
C PRO A 155 10.35 3.03 37.21
N SER A 156 11.58 3.02 37.72
CA SER A 156 12.56 2.00 37.37
C SER A 156 12.15 0.61 37.88
N GLU A 157 11.73 -0.25 36.96
CA GLU A 157 11.55 -1.69 37.22
C GLU A 157 12.69 -2.49 36.56
N LEU A 158 13.92 -2.25 37.02
CA LEU A 158 15.19 -2.84 36.52
C LEU A 158 15.24 -4.38 36.50
N HIS A 159 14.27 -5.09 37.04
CA HIS A 159 14.23 -6.55 37.05
C HIS A 159 13.26 -7.15 36.02
N TYR A 160 12.46 -6.32 35.36
CA TYR A 160 11.50 -6.81 34.38
C TYR A 160 12.14 -6.90 33.00
N PRO A 161 11.84 -7.97 32.24
CA PRO A 161 12.29 -8.10 30.87
C PRO A 161 11.57 -7.07 30.01
N VAL A 162 12.35 -6.33 29.22
CA VAL A 162 11.82 -5.39 28.22
C VAL A 162 12.56 -5.63 26.93
N ALA A 163 11.83 -5.69 25.82
CA ALA A 163 12.39 -5.67 24.47
C ALA A 163 11.77 -4.54 23.65
N ILE A 164 12.53 -4.01 22.71
CA ILE A 164 12.08 -3.04 21.72
C ILE A 164 12.37 -3.60 20.34
N THR A 165 11.35 -3.64 19.50
CA THR A 165 11.45 -4.02 18.09
C THR A 165 10.84 -2.95 17.20
N ASP A 166 11.18 -2.96 15.92
CA ASP A 166 10.43 -2.25 14.89
C ASP A 166 9.21 -3.08 14.39
N THR A 167 8.56 -2.64 13.31
CA THR A 167 7.45 -3.36 12.66
C THR A 167 7.87 -4.61 11.92
N ALA A 168 9.12 -4.69 11.45
CA ALA A 168 9.69 -5.87 10.80
C ALA A 168 10.12 -6.95 11.81
N GLY A 169 10.07 -6.63 13.10
CA GLY A 169 10.56 -7.50 14.17
C GLY A 169 12.08 -7.42 14.35
N THR A 170 12.74 -6.42 13.74
CA THR A 170 14.15 -6.14 13.98
C THR A 170 14.34 -5.77 15.44
N TYR A 171 15.31 -6.41 16.08
CA TYR A 171 15.67 -6.15 17.46
C TYR A 171 16.44 -4.83 17.57
N LEU A 172 15.94 -3.93 18.42
CA LEU A 172 16.55 -2.61 18.64
C LEU A 172 17.22 -2.52 20.01
N TYR A 173 16.60 -3.12 21.02
CA TYR A 173 17.10 -3.10 22.40
C TYR A 173 16.42 -4.17 23.24
N ALA A 174 17.13 -4.68 24.25
CA ALA A 174 16.49 -5.37 25.36
C ALA A 174 17.33 -5.36 26.63
N ARG A 175 16.64 -5.64 27.73
CA ARG A 175 17.23 -5.80 29.05
C ARG A 175 16.50 -6.88 29.83
N ASN A 176 17.23 -7.55 30.72
CA ASN A 176 16.73 -8.60 31.61
C ASN A 176 16.00 -9.74 30.91
N ILE A 177 16.30 -10.00 29.63
CA ILE A 177 15.78 -11.15 28.91
C ILE A 177 16.64 -12.37 29.25
N THR A 178 15.98 -13.50 29.47
CA THR A 178 16.63 -14.81 29.56
C THR A 178 16.99 -15.31 28.18
N GLY A 179 18.29 -15.37 27.87
CA GLY A 179 18.79 -15.86 26.58
C GLY A 179 20.16 -15.28 26.23
N ASP A 180 20.84 -15.86 25.25
CA ASP A 180 22.03 -15.25 24.67
C ASP A 180 21.60 -14.08 23.77
N PRO A 181 22.00 -12.83 24.05
CA PRO A 181 21.62 -11.67 23.23
C PRO A 181 22.20 -11.71 21.81
N SER A 182 23.16 -12.60 21.54
CA SER A 182 23.68 -12.85 20.19
C SER A 182 22.87 -13.89 19.41
N ASP A 183 21.97 -14.64 20.07
CA ASP A 183 21.07 -15.60 19.43
C ASP A 183 19.67 -15.00 19.23
N ILE A 184 19.39 -14.61 17.98
CA ILE A 184 18.11 -14.04 17.55
C ILE A 184 16.95 -15.01 17.83
N SER A 185 17.17 -16.32 17.75
CA SER A 185 16.12 -17.32 17.97
C SER A 185 15.67 -17.34 19.43
N SER A 186 16.63 -17.31 20.36
CA SER A 186 16.37 -17.23 21.80
C SER A 186 15.67 -15.93 22.18
N LEU A 187 16.10 -14.80 21.60
CA LEU A 187 15.44 -13.50 21.82
C LEU A 187 14.00 -13.49 21.33
N ARG A 188 13.72 -14.07 20.16
CA ARG A 188 12.36 -14.15 19.62
C ARG A 188 11.43 -14.94 20.55
N ILE A 189 11.89 -16.10 21.04
CA ILE A 189 11.11 -16.93 21.98
C ILE A 189 10.78 -16.12 23.24
N ALA A 190 11.76 -15.42 23.81
CA ALA A 190 11.51 -14.60 24.99
C ALA A 190 10.54 -13.43 24.75
N ILE A 191 10.57 -12.82 23.55
CA ILE A 191 9.61 -11.78 23.14
C ILE A 191 8.20 -12.35 23.01
N GLU A 192 8.04 -13.52 22.38
CA GLU A 192 6.75 -14.21 22.27
C GLU A 192 6.19 -14.58 23.66
N GLU A 193 7.04 -15.05 24.58
CA GLU A 193 6.65 -15.31 25.97
C GLU A 193 6.17 -14.03 26.68
N MET A 194 6.88 -12.90 26.52
CA MET A 194 6.45 -11.61 27.08
C MET A 194 5.08 -11.17 26.53
N GLY A 195 4.84 -11.39 25.23
CA GLY A 195 3.57 -11.09 24.58
C GLY A 195 2.38 -11.88 25.14
N THR A 196 2.64 -13.04 25.74
CA THR A 196 1.60 -13.87 26.38
C THR A 196 1.07 -13.22 27.68
N TYR A 197 1.90 -12.44 28.38
CA TYR A 197 1.55 -11.83 29.67
C TYR A 197 1.16 -10.35 29.57
N SER A 198 1.62 -9.65 28.53
CA SER A 198 1.37 -8.22 28.33
C SER A 198 1.22 -7.89 26.86
N LEU A 199 0.21 -7.09 26.53
CA LEU A 199 0.09 -6.54 25.18
C LEU A 199 1.23 -5.56 24.92
N PRO A 200 1.91 -5.66 23.77
CA PRO A 200 2.99 -4.76 23.45
C PRO A 200 2.47 -3.33 23.24
N LEU A 201 3.23 -2.35 23.73
CA LEU A 201 2.94 -0.94 23.56
C LEU A 201 3.55 -0.46 22.25
N ARG A 202 2.73 0.07 21.34
CA ARG A 202 3.15 0.48 19.99
C ARG A 202 3.14 2.00 19.86
N PHE A 203 4.21 2.55 19.32
CA PHE A 203 4.33 3.95 18.95
C PHE A 203 4.51 4.07 17.45
N ILE A 204 3.52 4.65 16.79
CA ILE A 204 3.44 4.80 15.34
C ILE A 204 3.17 6.28 15.04
N LYS A 205 4.00 6.89 14.22
CA LYS A 205 3.85 8.26 13.71
C LYS A 205 4.44 8.31 12.30
N ASP A 206 3.75 9.02 11.41
CA ASP A 206 4.18 9.16 10.02
C ASP A 206 5.59 9.76 9.93
N GLU A 207 6.40 9.24 9.00
CA GLU A 207 7.80 9.65 8.75
C GLU A 207 8.78 9.46 9.93
N GLU A 208 8.37 8.77 10.99
CA GLU A 208 9.15 8.54 12.20
C GLU A 208 9.31 7.03 12.46
N PRO A 209 10.38 6.60 13.16
CA PRO A 209 10.62 5.18 13.42
C PRO A 209 9.50 4.61 14.28
N THR A 210 8.91 3.49 13.85
CA THR A 210 7.92 2.78 14.67
C THR A 210 8.63 1.97 15.74
N LEU A 211 8.17 2.09 16.99
CA LEU A 211 8.72 1.37 18.13
C LEU A 211 7.65 0.49 18.78
N ILE A 212 7.98 -0.77 19.01
CA ILE A 212 7.12 -1.75 19.70
C ILE A 212 7.85 -2.20 20.96
N PHE A 213 7.26 -1.88 22.11
CA PHE A 213 7.78 -2.26 23.41
C PHE A 213 7.06 -3.51 23.93
N HIS A 214 7.85 -4.53 24.25
CA HIS A 214 7.39 -5.81 24.79
C HIS A 214 7.76 -5.92 26.28
N GLY A 215 6.94 -6.63 27.06
CA GLY A 215 7.15 -6.80 28.50
C GLY A 215 6.69 -5.60 29.35
N ILE A 216 6.18 -4.54 28.73
CA ILE A 216 5.55 -3.42 29.44
C ILE A 216 4.16 -3.84 29.91
N ASN A 217 3.92 -3.83 31.23
CA ASN A 217 2.63 -4.22 31.78
C ASN A 217 1.65 -3.02 31.81
N PRO A 218 0.56 -3.01 31.03
CA PRO A 218 -0.37 -1.88 30.99
C PRO A 218 -1.13 -1.65 32.31
N ARG A 219 -1.15 -2.63 33.22
CA ARG A 219 -1.75 -2.47 34.56
C ARG A 219 -0.82 -1.72 35.52
N ARG A 220 0.49 -1.73 35.26
CA ARG A 220 1.47 -0.91 35.98
C ARG A 220 1.81 0.25 35.07
N VAL A 221 1.13 1.35 35.30
CA VAL A 221 1.29 2.55 34.48
C VAL A 221 2.76 2.97 34.48
N TRP A 222 3.46 2.74 33.35
CA TRP A 222 4.84 3.13 33.11
C TRP A 222 4.85 4.40 32.25
N PRO A 223 5.01 5.58 32.87
CA PRO A 223 5.46 6.77 32.18
C PRO A 223 6.68 6.45 31.30
N LEU A 224 6.51 6.62 30.00
CA LEU A 224 7.56 6.39 29.01
C LEU A 224 7.68 7.61 28.12
N LEU A 225 8.90 8.09 27.89
CA LEU A 225 9.21 9.17 26.96
C LEU A 225 10.32 8.70 26.03
N VAL A 226 10.14 8.86 24.72
CA VAL A 226 11.16 8.63 23.70
C VAL A 226 11.49 9.98 23.09
N MET A 227 12.77 10.33 23.07
CA MET A 227 13.26 11.59 22.52
C MET A 227 14.27 11.32 21.42
N LYS A 228 14.31 12.19 20.41
CA LYS A 228 15.44 12.24 19.47
C LYS A 228 16.69 12.71 20.20
N HIS A 229 17.87 12.37 19.68
CA HIS A 229 19.14 12.89 20.21
C HIS A 229 19.15 14.44 20.30
N THR A 230 18.39 15.12 19.45
CA THR A 230 18.26 16.59 19.40
C THR A 230 17.54 17.17 20.63
N GLY A 231 16.93 16.33 21.48
CA GLY A 231 16.13 16.74 22.62
C GLY A 231 14.65 16.96 22.28
N GLU A 232 14.21 16.63 21.06
CA GLU A 232 12.80 16.72 20.68
C GLU A 232 12.03 15.47 21.17
N PRO A 233 10.91 15.62 21.90
CA PRO A 233 10.07 14.49 22.29
C PRO A 233 9.38 13.91 21.07
N LEU A 234 9.54 12.60 20.88
CA LEU A 234 8.99 11.87 19.74
C LEU A 234 7.72 11.11 20.13
N TYR A 235 7.79 10.36 21.23
CA TYR A 235 6.69 9.55 21.74
C TYR A 235 6.60 9.63 23.26
N TRP A 236 5.41 9.54 23.83
CA TRP A 236 5.27 9.24 25.26
C TRP A 236 3.98 8.47 25.54
N ASN A 237 4.00 7.74 26.65
CA ASN A 237 2.84 7.08 27.21
C ASN A 237 2.67 7.49 28.68
N ASN A 238 1.44 7.84 29.05
CA ASN A 238 1.08 8.24 30.40
C ASN A 238 1.98 9.36 31.00
N ILE A 239 2.29 10.35 30.17
CA ILE A 239 2.88 11.61 30.60
C ILE A 239 1.82 12.69 30.34
N ASN A 240 1.52 13.51 31.35
CA ASN A 240 0.49 14.56 31.27
C ASN A 240 1.03 15.80 30.53
N ILE A 241 1.43 15.62 29.28
CA ILE A 241 1.97 16.62 28.35
C ILE A 241 1.41 16.28 26.97
N ALA A 242 0.96 17.28 26.20
CA ALA A 242 0.54 17.04 24.81
C ALA A 242 1.76 17.10 23.87
N LEU A 243 1.74 16.33 22.76
CA LEU A 243 2.84 16.20 21.79
C LEU A 243 3.36 17.53 21.26
N ASN A 244 2.44 18.47 21.11
CA ASN A 244 2.64 19.78 20.54
C ASN A 244 2.54 20.90 21.59
N ASP A 245 2.58 20.56 22.88
CA ASP A 245 2.52 21.55 23.94
C ASP A 245 3.86 22.30 24.06
N THR A 246 4.00 23.36 23.26
CA THR A 246 5.16 24.25 23.27
C THR A 246 5.08 25.34 24.34
N THR A 247 4.04 25.31 25.19
CA THR A 247 3.86 26.34 26.24
C THR A 247 4.96 26.24 27.29
N ALA A 248 5.23 27.33 28.01
CA ALA A 248 6.20 27.34 29.11
C ALA A 248 5.84 26.29 30.19
N ALA A 249 4.54 26.13 30.49
CA ALA A 249 4.07 25.12 31.44
C ALA A 249 4.19 23.68 30.92
N GLY A 250 4.08 23.46 29.60
CA GLY A 250 4.37 22.17 28.96
C GLY A 250 5.85 21.80 29.08
N ARG A 251 6.73 22.76 28.79
CA ARG A 251 8.19 22.59 28.92
C ARG A 251 8.63 22.30 30.36
N GLU A 252 8.11 23.04 31.33
CA GLU A 252 8.43 22.82 32.75
C GLU A 252 8.00 21.42 33.22
N ARG A 253 6.83 20.93 32.77
CA ARG A 253 6.39 19.56 33.04
C ARG A 253 7.30 18.51 32.39
N LEU A 254 7.76 18.76 31.17
CA LEU A 254 8.67 17.85 30.44
C LEU A 254 10.02 17.76 31.15
N GLU A 255 10.61 18.91 31.48
CA GLU A 255 11.86 18.98 32.25
C GLU A 255 11.73 18.33 33.62
N GLY A 256 10.59 18.54 34.30
CA GLY A 256 10.26 17.89 35.55
C GLY A 256 10.22 16.36 35.44
N PHE A 257 9.63 15.84 34.35
CA PHE A 257 9.62 14.41 34.06
C PHE A 257 11.02 13.88 33.76
N ILE A 258 11.79 14.55 32.90
CA ILE A 258 13.16 14.15 32.55
C ILE A 258 14.03 14.07 33.80
N ARG A 259 13.95 15.08 34.69
CA ARG A 259 14.66 15.05 35.98
C ARG A 259 14.23 13.87 36.84
N LEU A 260 12.93 13.61 36.95
CA LEU A 260 12.40 12.47 37.70
C LEU A 260 12.89 11.13 37.13
N ALA A 261 12.91 10.99 35.81
CA ALA A 261 13.37 9.79 35.12
C ALA A 261 14.88 9.57 35.29
N HIS A 262 15.69 10.63 35.31
CA HIS A 262 17.11 10.51 35.67
C HIS A 262 17.33 10.10 37.13
N GLU A 263 16.51 10.60 38.05
CA GLU A 263 16.66 10.30 39.48
C GLU A 263 16.12 8.93 39.88
N ARG A 264 15.03 8.46 39.24
CA ARG A 264 14.22 7.32 39.69
C ARG A 264 13.83 6.32 38.60
N GLY A 265 14.16 6.64 37.36
CA GLY A 265 13.82 5.86 36.18
C GLY A 265 15.01 5.09 35.63
N VAL A 266 14.82 4.58 34.41
CA VAL A 266 15.87 3.99 33.59
C VAL A 266 15.97 4.80 32.31
N VAL A 267 17.19 5.14 31.93
CA VAL A 267 17.48 5.88 30.70
C VAL A 267 18.45 5.07 29.87
N TYR A 268 18.14 4.89 28.59
CA TYR A 268 19.01 4.18 27.65
C TYR A 268 18.76 4.67 26.22
N ASP A 269 19.76 4.47 25.37
CA ASP A 269 19.69 4.84 23.97
C ASP A 269 19.37 3.63 23.09
N VAL A 270 18.60 3.89 22.04
CA VAL A 270 18.17 2.91 21.03
C VAL A 270 18.54 3.47 19.67
N THR A 271 19.34 2.74 18.91
CA THR A 271 19.66 3.09 17.52
C THR A 271 18.65 2.43 16.60
N VAL A 272 18.00 3.25 15.77
CA VAL A 272 16.98 2.80 14.82
C VAL A 272 17.40 3.09 13.40
N ASN A 273 17.20 2.11 12.53
CA ASN A 273 17.42 2.21 11.10
C ASN A 273 16.06 2.07 10.40
N TYR A 274 15.63 3.11 9.70
CA TYR A 274 14.31 3.13 9.06
C TYR A 274 14.36 3.90 7.75
N ASN A 275 13.38 3.63 6.88
CA ASN A 275 13.26 4.30 5.61
C ASN A 275 12.30 5.47 5.74
N VAL A 276 12.69 6.62 5.20
CA VAL A 276 11.86 7.82 5.11
C VAL A 276 11.54 8.09 3.64
N VAL A 277 10.30 8.48 3.38
CA VAL A 277 9.88 8.92 2.04
C VAL A 277 10.40 10.33 1.81
N VAL A 278 11.12 10.54 0.70
CA VAL A 278 11.69 11.83 0.28
C VAL A 278 11.14 12.23 -1.08
#